data_AF-A0A2G6DEF5-F1
#
_entry.id   AF-A0A2G6DEF5-F1
#
_cell.length_a   1.000
_cell.length_b   1.000
_cell.length_c   1.000
_cell.angle_alpha   90.00
_cell.angle_beta   90.00
_cell.angle_gamma   90.00
#
_symmetry.space_group_name_H-M   'P 1'
#
loop_
_entity.id
_entity.type
_entity.pdbx_description
1 polymer ?
#
loop_
_entity_poly.entity_id
_entity_poly.type
_entity_poly.pdbx_seq_one_letter_code
_entity_poly.pdbx_strand_id
1 'polypeptide(L)'
;MRKAFTMIELIFVIVILGILAAVAIPRLAATRTDALVTTYLQNFRSSLTDIASYYTAKGEFLAMRDMTKINNYDDANKSLKAGGVVFFMTDIGGGAKEKCIKFDFNSDGNLTITSVPSPNGQACKYLQKDSTFKSLEKSYQLGGKGIAYY
;
A
#
# COMPACT_ATOMS: atom_id res chain seq x y z
N MET A 1 15.95 -48.53 29.66
CA MET A 1 17.17 -48.08 28.97
C MET A 1 16.82 -46.82 28.18
N ARG A 2 17.45 -45.68 28.45
CA ARG A 2 17.24 -44.46 27.66
C ARG A 2 18.20 -44.50 26.47
N LYS A 3 17.68 -44.57 25.24
CA LYS A 3 18.50 -44.41 24.04
C LYS A 3 18.94 -42.94 23.98
N ALA A 4 20.22 -42.69 24.21
CA ALA A 4 20.80 -41.39 23.92
C ALA A 4 20.90 -41.25 22.39
N PHE A 5 20.49 -40.09 21.88
CA PHE A 5 20.72 -39.71 20.48
C PHE A 5 22.23 -39.71 20.23
N THR A 6 22.66 -40.29 19.11
CA THR A 6 24.09 -40.32 18.79
C THR A 6 24.56 -38.94 18.37
N MET A 7 25.82 -38.60 18.64
CA MET A 7 26.39 -37.32 18.19
C MET A 7 26.33 -37.19 16.66
N ILE A 8 26.43 -38.30 15.92
CA ILE A 8 26.36 -38.29 14.46
C ILE A 8 24.96 -37.95 13.93
N GLU A 9 23.89 -38.44 14.57
CA GLU A 9 22.52 -38.10 14.19
C GLU A 9 22.23 -36.60 14.43
N LEU A 10 22.76 -36.03 15.50
CA LEU A 10 22.59 -34.61 15.80
C LEU A 10 23.26 -33.72 14.73
N ILE A 11 24.48 -34.09 14.30
CA ILE A 11 25.21 -33.37 13.24
C ILE A 11 24.45 -33.43 11.91
N PHE A 12 23.93 -34.61 11.54
CA PHE A 12 23.19 -34.78 10.29
C PHE A 12 21.94 -33.88 10.24
N VAL A 13 21.22 -33.76 11.36
CA VAL A 13 20.05 -32.87 11.48
C VAL A 13 20.43 -31.40 11.28
N ILE A 14 21.51 -30.94 11.93
CA ILE A 14 21.95 -29.54 11.81
C ILE A 14 22.39 -29.23 10.37
N VAL A 15 23.09 -30.14 9.72
CA VAL A 15 23.53 -29.96 8.33
C VAL A 15 22.32 -29.86 7.39
N ILE A 16 21.34 -30.75 7.52
CA ILE A 16 20.12 -30.70 6.71
C ILE A 16 19.37 -29.38 6.94
N LEU A 17 19.17 -28.98 8.21
CA LEU A 17 18.52 -27.71 8.54
C LEU A 17 19.29 -26.50 8.00
N GLY A 18 20.63 -26.56 8.00
CA GLY A 18 21.48 -25.52 7.44
C GLY A 18 21.28 -25.35 5.93
N ILE A 19 21.25 -26.45 5.17
CA ILE A 19 21.02 -26.43 3.72
C ILE A 19 19.61 -25.93 3.40
N LEU A 20 18.60 -26.45 4.11
CA LEU A 20 17.21 -26.03 3.89
C LEU A 20 17.01 -24.55 4.22
N ALA A 21 17.61 -24.05 5.31
CA ALA A 21 17.53 -22.64 5.69
C ALA A 21 18.18 -21.73 4.64
N ALA A 22 19.34 -22.11 4.11
CA ALA A 22 20.05 -21.33 3.10
C ALA A 22 19.22 -21.10 1.82
N VAL A 23 18.44 -22.11 1.39
CA VAL A 23 17.58 -22.01 0.20
C VAL A 23 16.22 -21.37 0.51
N ALA A 24 15.66 -21.66 1.69
CA ALA A 24 14.31 -21.19 2.05
C ALA A 24 14.26 -19.70 2.40
N ILE A 25 15.26 -19.16 3.12
CA ILE A 25 15.26 -17.77 3.59
C ILE A 25 15.16 -16.75 2.44
N PRO A 26 15.99 -16.84 1.36
CA PRO A 26 15.90 -15.89 0.25
C PRO A 26 14.53 -15.94 -0.45
N ARG A 27 13.98 -17.15 -0.62
CA ARG A 27 12.69 -17.35 -1.29
C ARG A 27 11.53 -16.78 -0.46
N LEU A 28 11.55 -16.98 0.85
CA LEU A 28 10.53 -16.44 1.77
C LEU A 28 10.59 -14.92 1.87
N ALA A 29 11.76 -14.31 1.76
CA ALA A 29 11.90 -12.87 1.75
C ALA A 29 11.27 -12.26 0.48
N ALA A 30 11.55 -12.84 -0.70
CA ALA A 30 10.98 -12.37 -1.96
C ALA A 30 9.45 -12.52 -2.00
N THR A 31 8.92 -13.69 -1.64
CA THR A 31 7.46 -13.93 -1.69
C THR A 31 6.66 -13.07 -0.71
N ARG A 32 7.25 -12.74 0.45
CA ARG A 32 6.64 -11.79 1.40
C ARG A 32 6.51 -10.39 0.79
N THR A 33 7.57 -9.89 0.16
CA THR A 33 7.53 -8.57 -0.47
C THR A 33 6.50 -8.51 -1.60
N ASP A 34 6.43 -9.54 -2.46
CA ASP A 34 5.45 -9.60 -3.55
C ASP A 34 4.00 -9.64 -3.04
N ALA A 35 3.76 -10.40 -1.97
CA ALA A 35 2.44 -10.45 -1.32
C ALA A 35 2.03 -9.09 -0.72
N LEU A 36 2.97 -8.39 -0.09
CA LEU A 36 2.74 -7.06 0.46
C LEU A 36 2.38 -6.06 -0.65
N VAL A 37 3.16 -6.03 -1.74
CA VAL A 37 2.90 -5.15 -2.90
C VAL A 37 1.50 -5.40 -3.48
N THR A 38 1.12 -6.66 -3.64
CA THR A 38 -0.21 -7.04 -4.15
C THR A 38 -1.33 -6.56 -3.22
N THR A 39 -1.15 -6.72 -1.90
CA THR A 39 -2.12 -6.27 -0.90
C THR A 39 -2.26 -4.75 -0.91
N TYR A 40 -1.15 -4.00 -0.97
CA TYR A 40 -1.20 -2.55 -1.06
C TYR A 40 -1.87 -2.08 -2.35
N LEU A 41 -1.59 -2.72 -3.48
CA LEU A 41 -2.21 -2.38 -4.76
C LEU A 41 -3.72 -2.61 -4.72
N GLN A 42 -4.17 -3.71 -4.12
CA GLN A 42 -5.60 -3.98 -3.92
C GLN A 42 -6.25 -2.93 -3.01
N ASN A 43 -5.67 -2.67 -1.84
CA ASN A 43 -6.16 -1.66 -0.90
C ASN A 43 -6.21 -0.26 -1.54
N PHE A 44 -5.18 0.09 -2.32
CA PHE A 44 -5.11 1.34 -3.06
C PHE A 44 -6.24 1.43 -4.10
N ARG A 45 -6.46 0.39 -4.91
CA ARG A 45 -7.56 0.37 -5.89
C ARG A 45 -8.92 0.49 -5.23
N SER A 46 -9.17 -0.30 -4.18
CA SER A 46 -10.43 -0.24 -3.42
C SER A 46 -10.64 1.16 -2.85
N SER A 47 -9.60 1.76 -2.28
CA SER A 47 -9.70 3.12 -1.75
C SER A 47 -10.02 4.17 -2.80
N LEU A 48 -9.43 4.05 -4.00
CA LEU A 48 -9.72 4.95 -5.11
C LEU A 48 -11.19 4.86 -5.53
N THR A 49 -11.71 3.64 -5.66
CA THR A 49 -13.11 3.39 -5.98
C THR A 49 -14.04 3.90 -4.88
N ASP A 50 -13.70 3.65 -3.62
CA ASP A 50 -14.46 4.14 -2.46
C ASP A 50 -14.54 5.67 -2.46
N ILE A 51 -13.39 6.36 -2.61
CA ILE A 51 -13.31 7.82 -2.66
C ILE A 51 -14.12 8.39 -3.82
N ALA A 52 -13.98 7.82 -5.02
CA ALA A 52 -14.72 8.27 -6.19
C ALA A 52 -16.24 8.10 -5.97
N SER A 53 -16.66 6.93 -5.49
CA SER A 53 -18.08 6.64 -5.21
C SER A 53 -18.65 7.56 -4.12
N TYR A 54 -17.86 7.85 -3.08
CA TYR A 54 -18.23 8.75 -2.00
C TYR A 54 -18.44 10.17 -2.51
N TYR A 55 -17.49 10.68 -3.31
CA TYR A 55 -17.59 12.01 -3.89
C TYR A 55 -18.80 12.13 -4.82
N THR A 56 -19.10 11.11 -5.63
CA THR A 56 -20.31 11.11 -6.47
C THR A 56 -21.59 11.10 -5.63
N ALA A 57 -21.61 10.45 -4.48
CA ALA A 57 -22.79 10.35 -3.62
C ALA A 57 -23.01 11.59 -2.72
N LYS A 58 -21.93 12.27 -2.29
CA LYS A 58 -21.98 13.36 -1.30
C LYS A 58 -21.57 14.73 -1.84
N GLY A 59 -20.86 14.77 -2.97
CA GLY A 59 -20.39 16.01 -3.60
C GLY A 59 -19.25 16.71 -2.86
N GLU A 60 -18.70 16.11 -1.81
CA GLU A 60 -17.60 16.69 -1.03
C GLU A 60 -16.60 15.61 -0.60
N PHE A 61 -15.32 16.00 -0.45
CA PHE A 61 -14.31 15.14 0.17
C PHE A 61 -14.33 15.30 1.69
N LEU A 62 -14.52 14.20 2.42
CA LEU A 62 -14.39 14.15 3.88
C LEU A 62 -13.03 13.58 4.28
N ALA A 63 -12.86 13.24 5.56
CA ALA A 63 -11.70 12.52 6.03
C ALA A 63 -11.64 11.11 5.41
N MET A 64 -10.44 10.56 5.20
CA MET A 64 -10.26 9.22 4.60
C MET A 64 -11.10 8.15 5.30
N ARG A 65 -11.27 8.22 6.63
CA ARG A 65 -12.03 7.22 7.40
C ARG A 65 -13.52 7.17 7.08
N ASP A 66 -14.06 8.29 6.63
CA ASP A 66 -15.47 8.42 6.26
C ASP A 66 -15.70 7.92 4.84
N MET A 67 -14.67 7.96 3.99
CA MET A 67 -14.73 7.58 2.59
C MET A 67 -14.31 6.14 2.35
N THR A 68 -13.29 5.62 3.04
CA THR A 68 -12.79 4.24 2.90
C THR A 68 -12.49 3.59 4.25
N LYS A 69 -12.55 2.26 4.30
CA LYS A 69 -12.17 1.45 5.49
C LYS A 69 -10.71 1.02 5.49
N ILE A 70 -9.96 1.41 4.47
CA ILE A 70 -8.52 1.15 4.37
C ILE A 70 -7.77 2.08 5.33
N ASN A 71 -6.93 1.52 6.20
CA ASN A 71 -6.22 2.26 7.25
C ASN A 71 -4.75 2.56 6.90
N ASN A 72 -4.38 2.48 5.63
CA ASN A 72 -3.02 2.69 5.14
C ASN A 72 -2.74 4.16 4.80
N TYR A 73 -3.16 5.10 5.64
CA TYR A 73 -2.99 6.53 5.41
C TYR A 73 -2.23 7.20 6.56
N ASP A 74 -1.45 8.24 6.26
CA ASP A 74 -0.65 8.95 7.24
C ASP A 74 -1.49 9.77 8.22
N ASP A 75 -2.55 10.41 7.75
CA ASP A 75 -3.57 11.04 8.60
C ASP A 75 -4.97 10.80 8.03
N ALA A 76 -5.64 9.80 8.58
CA ALA A 76 -6.96 9.42 8.11
C ALA A 76 -8.09 10.35 8.62
N ASN A 77 -7.83 11.20 9.62
CA ASN A 77 -8.82 12.12 10.20
C ASN A 77 -8.76 13.51 9.57
N LYS A 78 -7.75 13.78 8.73
CA LYS A 78 -7.57 15.07 8.08
C LYS A 78 -8.79 15.43 7.22
N SER A 79 -9.35 16.62 7.43
CA SER A 79 -10.43 17.14 6.59
C SER A 79 -9.90 17.48 5.19
N LEU A 80 -10.60 17.02 4.15
CA LEU A 80 -10.23 17.20 2.75
C LEU A 80 -11.20 18.14 1.99
N LYS A 81 -12.17 18.73 2.69
CA LYS A 81 -13.25 19.55 2.09
C LYS A 81 -12.75 20.75 1.29
N ALA A 82 -11.74 21.45 1.79
CA ALA A 82 -11.19 22.66 1.18
C ALA A 82 -9.91 22.39 0.37
N GLY A 83 -9.74 21.13 -0.04
CA GLY A 83 -8.49 20.61 -0.55
C GLY A 83 -7.51 20.22 0.55
N GLY A 84 -6.70 19.21 0.27
CA GLY A 84 -5.82 18.60 1.25
C GLY A 84 -5.00 17.47 0.67
N VAL A 85 -3.88 17.19 1.30
CA VAL A 85 -2.98 16.10 0.91
C VAL A 85 -2.95 15.02 1.98
N VAL A 86 -3.09 13.77 1.56
CA VAL A 86 -2.90 12.56 2.39
C VAL A 86 -1.94 11.63 1.67
N PHE A 87 -1.18 10.83 2.42
CA PHE A 87 -0.25 9.87 1.86
C PHE A 87 -0.66 8.44 2.20
N PHE A 88 -0.66 7.58 1.18
CA PHE A 88 -0.78 6.15 1.37
C PHE A 88 0.56 5.61 1.88
N MET A 89 0.48 4.79 2.93
CA MET A 89 1.63 4.28 3.65
C MET A 89 1.91 2.82 3.33
N THR A 90 3.19 2.51 3.11
CA THR A 90 3.70 1.15 2.87
C THR A 90 4.78 0.80 3.89
N ASP A 91 4.98 -0.47 4.16
CA ASP A 91 6.02 -0.92 5.09
C ASP A 91 7.43 -0.85 4.46
N ILE A 92 8.42 -0.44 5.26
CA ILE A 92 9.85 -0.43 4.89
C ILE A 92 10.62 -1.65 5.40
N GLY A 93 9.93 -2.55 6.10
CA GLY A 93 10.53 -3.69 6.81
C GLY A 93 10.63 -3.44 8.32
N GLY A 94 10.62 -4.51 9.11
CA GLY A 94 10.71 -4.42 10.57
C GLY A 94 9.53 -3.75 11.27
N GLY A 95 8.39 -3.58 10.60
CA GLY A 95 7.18 -2.93 11.14
C GLY A 95 7.15 -1.40 11.04
N ALA A 96 8.19 -0.79 10.45
CA ALA A 96 8.18 0.64 10.15
C ALA A 96 7.46 0.93 8.84
N LYS A 97 6.84 2.11 8.74
CA LYS A 97 6.06 2.56 7.57
C LYS A 97 6.63 3.85 6.98
N GLU A 98 6.52 4.00 5.67
CA GLU A 98 6.86 5.23 4.93
C GLU A 98 5.69 5.73 4.08
N LYS A 99 5.77 7.01 3.68
CA LYS A 99 4.85 7.61 2.72
C LYS A 99 5.24 7.17 1.31
N CYS A 100 4.28 6.62 0.57
CA CYS A 100 4.55 6.02 -0.74
C CYS A 100 3.83 6.71 -1.90
N ILE A 101 2.53 6.98 -1.73
CA ILE A 101 1.69 7.58 -2.77
C ILE A 101 1.00 8.79 -2.17
N LYS A 102 1.05 9.92 -2.87
CA LYS A 102 0.37 11.16 -2.51
C LYS A 102 -1.02 11.19 -3.15
N PHE A 103 -2.02 11.47 -2.34
CA PHE A 103 -3.37 11.83 -2.75
C PHE A 103 -3.53 13.33 -2.53
N ASP A 104 -3.71 14.08 -3.61
CA ASP A 104 -3.94 15.52 -3.59
C ASP A 104 -5.39 15.80 -3.96
N PHE A 105 -6.17 16.23 -2.98
CA PHE A 105 -7.56 16.64 -3.16
C PHE A 105 -7.55 18.13 -3.40
N ASN A 106 -8.00 18.56 -4.57
CA ASN A 106 -8.13 19.97 -4.89
C ASN A 106 -9.51 20.48 -4.49
N SER A 107 -9.60 21.77 -4.17
CA SER A 107 -10.86 22.47 -3.90
C SER A 107 -11.88 22.38 -5.03
N ASP A 108 -11.41 22.15 -6.26
CA ASP A 108 -12.26 22.03 -7.45
C ASP A 108 -12.95 20.67 -7.59
N GLY A 109 -12.78 19.76 -6.62
CA GLY A 109 -13.32 18.40 -6.69
C GLY A 109 -12.42 17.42 -7.44
N ASN A 110 -11.19 17.80 -7.73
CA ASN A 110 -10.24 16.96 -8.45
C ASN A 110 -9.37 16.18 -7.48
N LEU A 111 -9.11 14.91 -7.81
CA LEU A 111 -8.20 14.04 -7.07
C LEU A 111 -6.98 13.75 -7.93
N THR A 112 -5.78 14.14 -7.48
CA THR A 112 -4.53 13.85 -8.19
C THR A 112 -3.70 12.86 -7.39
N ILE A 113 -3.31 11.78 -8.05
CA ILE A 113 -2.46 10.74 -7.46
C ILE A 113 -1.06 10.91 -8.03
N THR A 114 -0.06 11.03 -7.15
CA THR A 114 1.35 11.05 -7.55
C THR A 114 2.19 10.14 -6.67
N SER A 115 3.24 9.58 -7.24
CA SER A 115 4.26 8.84 -6.50
C SER A 115 5.12 9.78 -5.66
N VAL A 116 5.48 9.36 -4.44
CA VAL A 116 6.51 10.05 -3.65
C VAL A 116 7.88 9.73 -4.26
N PRO A 117 8.71 10.73 -4.59
CA PRO A 117 10.02 10.48 -5.19
C PRO A 117 10.95 9.80 -4.19
N SER A 118 11.78 8.89 -4.68
CA SER A 118 12.84 8.21 -3.91
C SER A 118 12.37 7.54 -2.61
N PRO A 119 11.40 6.60 -2.67
CA PRO A 119 11.02 5.82 -1.49
C PRO A 119 12.19 4.97 -0.99
N ASN A 120 12.26 4.70 0.31
CA ASN A 120 13.32 3.90 0.91
C ASN A 120 12.96 2.41 0.91
N GLY A 121 11.71 2.08 1.21
CA GLY A 121 11.20 0.72 1.30
C GLY A 121 11.08 0.02 -0.05
N GLN A 122 11.32 -1.29 -0.02
CA GLN A 122 11.21 -2.14 -1.22
C GLN A 122 9.77 -2.21 -1.72
N ALA A 123 8.78 -2.34 -0.83
CA ALA A 123 7.38 -2.44 -1.20
C ALA A 123 6.90 -1.23 -2.00
N CYS A 124 7.25 -0.01 -1.59
CA CYS A 124 6.89 1.19 -2.34
C CYS A 124 7.57 1.26 -3.71
N LYS A 125 8.87 0.91 -3.79
CA LYS A 125 9.61 0.87 -5.07
C LYS A 125 8.98 -0.08 -6.07
N TYR A 126 8.56 -1.26 -5.63
CA TYR A 126 7.90 -2.25 -6.49
C TYR A 126 6.48 -1.79 -6.86
N LEU A 127 5.72 -1.24 -5.91
CA LEU A 127 4.37 -0.71 -6.17
C LEU A 127 4.38 0.42 -7.20
N GLN A 128 5.29 1.39 -7.08
CA GLN A 128 5.41 2.52 -8.03
C GLN A 128 5.88 2.07 -9.42
N LYS A 129 6.60 0.94 -9.51
CA LYS A 129 7.03 0.36 -10.80
C LYS A 129 5.93 -0.47 -11.48
N ASP A 130 4.95 -0.96 -10.72
CA ASP A 130 3.84 -1.76 -11.23
C ASP A 130 3.10 -1.00 -12.36
N SER A 131 2.90 -1.68 -13.49
CA SER A 131 2.24 -1.09 -14.66
C SER A 131 0.81 -0.67 -14.37
N THR A 132 0.12 -1.38 -13.46
CA THR A 132 -1.23 -1.01 -13.09
C THR A 132 -1.24 0.26 -12.26
N PHE A 133 -0.32 0.40 -11.30
CA PHE A 133 -0.24 1.62 -10.51
C PHE A 133 0.04 2.83 -11.41
N LYS A 134 0.98 2.70 -12.36
CA LYS A 134 1.27 3.78 -13.31
C LYS A 134 0.06 4.24 -14.12
N SER A 135 -0.86 3.33 -14.46
CA SER A 135 -2.11 3.69 -15.15
C SER A 135 -3.10 4.48 -14.27
N LEU A 136 -2.94 4.36 -12.95
CA LEU A 136 -3.77 5.00 -11.94
C LEU A 136 -3.17 6.32 -11.44
N GLU A 137 -1.88 6.55 -11.66
CA GLU A 137 -1.17 7.79 -11.38
C GLU A 137 -1.59 8.89 -12.36
N LYS A 138 -2.75 9.49 -12.11
CA LYS A 138 -3.34 10.55 -12.91
C LYS A 138 -4.23 11.45 -12.06
N SER A 139 -4.70 12.53 -12.68
CA SER A 139 -5.76 13.36 -12.11
C SER A 139 -7.13 12.81 -12.51
N TYR A 140 -8.01 12.64 -11.52
CA TYR A 140 -9.40 12.25 -11.65
C TYR A 140 -10.26 13.49 -11.42
N GLN A 141 -11.00 13.87 -12.45
CA GLN A 141 -12.00 14.92 -12.37
C GLN A 141 -13.27 14.31 -11.78
N LEU A 142 -13.45 14.43 -10.46
CA LEU A 142 -14.65 13.94 -9.78
C LEU A 142 -15.69 15.06 -9.63
N GLY A 143 -15.22 16.30 -9.51
CA GLY A 143 -16.03 17.51 -9.61
C GLY A 143 -16.56 17.73 -11.02
N GLY A 144 -17.87 17.98 -11.12
CA GLY A 144 -18.48 18.52 -12.33
C GLY A 144 -18.66 20.02 -12.20
N LYS A 145 -18.25 20.79 -13.23
CA LYS A 145 -18.85 22.11 -13.46
C LYS A 145 -20.35 21.87 -13.62
N GLY A 146 -21.17 22.39 -12.69
CA GLY A 146 -22.61 22.21 -12.73
C GLY A 146 -23.15 22.49 -14.14
N ILE A 147 -24.03 21.61 -14.62
CA ILE A 147 -24.77 21.84 -15.86
C ILE A 147 -25.57 23.13 -15.63
N ALA A 148 -25.20 24.20 -16.34
CA ALA A 148 -25.98 25.41 -16.35
C ALA A 148 -27.30 25.09 -17.05
N TYR A 149 -28.38 24.96 -16.28
CA TYR A 149 -29.72 24.99 -16.84
C TYR A 149 -29.93 26.42 -17.36
N TYR A 150 -29.94 26.56 -18.69
CA TYR A 150 -30.36 27.78 -19.38
C TYR A 150 -31.84 28.06 -19.11
#